data_AF-A0A969GJR7-F1
#
_entry.id   AF-A0A969GJR7-F1
#
_cell.length_a   1.000
_cell.length_b   1.000
_cell.length_c   1.000
_cell.angle_alpha   90.00
_cell.angle_beta   90.00
_cell.angle_gamma   90.00
#
_symmetry.space_group_name_H-M   'P 1'
#
loop_
_entity.id
_entity.type
_entity.pdbx_description
1 polymer ?
#
loop_
_entity_poly.entity_id
_entity_poly.type
_entity_poly.pdbx_seq_one_letter_code
_entity_poly.pdbx_strand_id
1 'polypeptide(L)'
;MQEKPKVTVSRTRRSDSAAKDFSFTQADVSSANGLASFRTSAWDSFKKLSLPVTTDEAWRRTDLRLLPASDFKIPQDGAFEDLPVVPDYLLKPLTGNQHGGQITLLPGGSQIQLDESLVKKGVVFTDFRTAEKSFRFAQKVNRSNCQSR
;
A
#
# COMPACT_ATOMS: atom_id res chain seq x y z
N MET A 1 -26.17 11.40 59.91
CA MET A 1 -25.13 11.18 58.89
C MET A 1 -25.82 10.65 57.64
N GLN A 2 -25.86 11.44 56.56
CA GLN A 2 -26.40 10.98 55.27
C GLN A 2 -25.27 10.33 54.48
N GLU A 3 -25.32 9.01 54.30
CA GLU A 3 -24.39 8.30 53.43
C GLU A 3 -24.71 8.62 51.96
N LYS A 4 -23.73 9.18 51.25
CA LYS A 4 -23.82 9.41 49.81
C LYS A 4 -23.65 8.08 49.08
N PRO A 5 -24.49 7.75 48.08
CA PRO A 5 -24.36 6.50 47.35
C PRO A 5 -23.04 6.48 46.57
N LYS A 6 -22.21 5.47 46.85
CA LYS A 6 -20.97 5.19 46.13
C LYS A 6 -21.32 4.65 44.73
N VAL A 7 -21.30 5.53 43.74
CA VAL A 7 -21.44 5.14 42.33
C VAL A 7 -20.16 4.46 41.88
N THR A 8 -20.18 3.13 41.85
CA THR A 8 -19.09 2.33 41.27
C THR A 8 -19.30 2.23 39.77
N VAL A 9 -18.55 3.01 38.98
CA VAL A 9 -18.53 2.87 37.52
C VAL A 9 -17.71 1.64 37.18
N SER A 10 -18.39 0.51 36.94
CA SER A 10 -17.75 -0.70 36.42
C SER A 10 -17.26 -0.41 34.99
N ARG A 11 -15.95 -0.19 34.83
CA ARG A 11 -15.31 -0.15 33.51
C ARG A 11 -15.35 -1.57 32.96
N THR A 12 -16.33 -1.86 32.10
CA THR A 12 -16.35 -3.09 31.32
C THR A 12 -15.11 -3.07 30.44
N ARG A 13 -14.09 -3.85 30.81
CA ARG A 13 -12.92 -4.09 29.98
C ARG A 13 -13.45 -4.81 28.75
N ARG A 14 -13.52 -4.09 27.62
CA ARG A 14 -13.86 -4.66 26.31
C ARG A 14 -12.89 -5.83 26.13
N SER A 15 -13.46 -7.03 26.10
CA SER A 15 -12.73 -8.28 25.95
C SER A 15 -11.79 -8.17 24.77
N ASP A 16 -10.55 -8.63 24.96
CA ASP A 16 -9.55 -8.80 23.91
C ASP A 16 -10.24 -9.37 22.68
N SER A 17 -10.35 -8.52 21.65
CA SER A 17 -10.93 -8.89 20.39
C SER A 17 -10.02 -9.95 19.80
N ALA A 18 -10.57 -11.13 19.49
CA ALA A 18 -9.89 -12.15 18.70
C ALA A 18 -9.08 -11.49 17.59
N ALA A 19 -7.84 -11.96 17.36
CA ALA A 19 -6.94 -11.41 16.36
C ALA A 19 -7.72 -11.16 15.06
N LYS A 20 -7.87 -9.89 14.69
CA LYS A 20 -8.54 -9.51 13.46
C LYS A 20 -7.57 -9.82 12.35
N ASP A 21 -7.76 -10.95 11.70
CA ASP A 21 -6.97 -11.34 10.54
C ASP A 21 -7.58 -10.75 9.27
N PHE A 22 -6.71 -10.49 8.29
CA PHE A 22 -7.14 -10.09 6.95
C PHE A 22 -7.76 -11.29 6.23
N SER A 23 -8.82 -11.06 5.45
CA SER A 23 -9.49 -12.09 4.66
C SER A 23 -8.81 -12.40 3.32
N PHE A 24 -7.58 -11.95 3.12
CA PHE A 24 -6.83 -12.17 1.89
C PHE A 24 -6.38 -13.63 1.74
N THR A 25 -6.21 -14.04 0.49
CA THR A 25 -5.76 -15.37 0.10
C THR A 25 -4.56 -15.30 -0.82
N GLN A 26 -3.84 -16.41 -0.98
CA GLN A 26 -2.70 -16.49 -1.92
C GLN A 26 -3.13 -16.22 -3.37
N ALA A 27 -4.39 -16.49 -3.73
CA ALA A 27 -4.92 -16.23 -5.06
C ALA A 27 -5.01 -14.72 -5.36
N ASP A 28 -5.08 -13.87 -4.33
CA ASP A 28 -5.11 -12.41 -4.47
C ASP A 28 -3.72 -11.83 -4.79
N VAL A 29 -2.66 -12.63 -4.64
CA VAL A 29 -1.29 -12.21 -4.92
C VAL A 29 -0.99 -12.37 -6.41
N SER A 30 -0.85 -11.25 -7.12
CA SER A 30 -0.59 -11.27 -8.57
C SER A 30 0.74 -11.95 -8.93
N SER A 31 0.65 -13.03 -9.71
CA SER A 31 1.76 -13.78 -10.30
C SER A 31 2.18 -13.31 -11.70
N ALA A 32 1.54 -12.25 -12.23
CA ALA A 32 1.55 -11.93 -13.66
C ALA A 32 2.81 -11.18 -14.16
N ASN A 33 3.88 -11.09 -13.39
CA ASN A 33 5.06 -10.31 -13.77
C ASN A 33 6.39 -10.79 -13.17
N GLY A 34 7.47 -10.06 -13.44
CA GLY A 34 8.83 -10.42 -13.00
C GLY A 34 9.04 -10.43 -11.48
N LEU A 35 8.04 -10.03 -10.70
CA LEU A 35 8.05 -10.01 -9.25
C LEU A 35 7.28 -11.18 -8.61
N ALA A 36 6.80 -12.14 -9.39
CA ALA A 36 5.99 -13.25 -8.88
C ALA A 36 6.67 -13.99 -7.70
N SER A 37 7.95 -14.34 -7.82
CA SER A 37 8.70 -15.01 -6.75
C SER A 37 8.81 -14.15 -5.48
N PHE A 38 9.16 -12.88 -5.64
CA PHE A 38 9.27 -11.92 -4.54
C PHE A 38 7.93 -11.77 -3.79
N ARG A 39 6.82 -11.64 -4.52
CA ARG A 39 5.48 -11.52 -3.94
C ARG A 39 5.05 -12.78 -3.20
N THR A 40 5.34 -13.97 -3.76
CA THR A 40 5.08 -15.24 -3.07
C THR A 40 5.88 -15.33 -1.77
N SER A 41 7.17 -15.00 -1.78
CA SER A 41 7.98 -14.99 -0.55
C SER A 41 7.46 -13.98 0.48
N ALA A 42 7.02 -12.80 0.03
CA ALA A 42 6.42 -11.80 0.91
C ALA A 42 5.11 -12.30 1.54
N TRP A 43 4.28 -13.02 0.78
CA TRP A 43 3.08 -13.65 1.31
C TRP A 43 3.40 -14.71 2.38
N ASP A 44 4.39 -15.57 2.12
CA ASP A 44 4.82 -16.58 3.09
C ASP A 44 5.32 -15.93 4.40
N SER A 45 6.05 -14.82 4.30
CA SER A 45 6.46 -14.02 5.46
C SER A 45 5.26 -13.41 6.17
N PHE A 46 4.31 -12.82 5.45
CA PHE A 46 3.09 -12.25 6.02
C PHE A 46 2.28 -13.29 6.80
N LYS A 47 2.15 -14.52 6.29
CA LYS A 47 1.43 -15.61 6.99
C LYS A 47 2.13 -16.11 8.25
N LYS A 48 3.46 -15.96 8.34
CA LYS A 48 4.26 -16.40 9.50
C LYS A 48 4.33 -15.36 10.61
N LEU A 49 4.13 -14.08 10.29
CA LEU A 49 4.22 -12.98 11.22
C LEU A 49 2.85 -12.61 11.77
N SER A 50 2.72 -12.49 13.08
CA SER A 50 1.53 -11.91 13.70
C SER A 50 1.52 -10.40 13.55
N LEU A 51 0.35 -9.78 13.71
CA LEU A 51 0.29 -8.33 13.86
C LEU A 51 1.14 -7.88 15.07
N PRO A 52 1.91 -6.80 14.92
CA PRO A 52 2.77 -6.31 15.98
C PRO A 52 1.95 -5.71 17.12
N VAL A 53 2.52 -5.72 18.31
CA VAL A 53 1.90 -5.22 19.54
C VAL A 53 2.66 -4.01 20.06
N THR A 54 2.01 -3.17 20.88
CA THR A 54 2.64 -1.95 21.41
C THR A 54 3.81 -2.21 22.36
N THR A 55 4.05 -3.47 22.76
CA THR A 55 5.25 -3.87 23.51
C THR A 55 6.47 -4.05 22.61
N ASP A 56 6.29 -4.20 21.30
CA ASP A 56 7.39 -4.20 20.35
C ASP A 56 7.93 -2.77 20.24
N GLU A 57 9.24 -2.57 20.46
CA GLU A 57 9.80 -1.21 20.53
C GLU A 57 9.56 -0.41 19.24
N ALA A 58 9.59 -1.08 18.08
CA ALA A 58 9.28 -0.48 16.78
C ALA A 58 7.82 0.01 16.65
N TRP A 59 6.90 -0.50 17.47
CA TRP A 59 5.46 -0.22 17.43
C TRP A 59 4.93 0.47 18.69
N ARG A 60 5.81 0.85 19.61
CA ARG A 60 5.44 1.47 20.88
C ARG A 60 4.51 2.70 20.76
N ARG A 61 4.56 3.41 19.64
CA ARG A 61 3.76 4.62 19.36
C ARG A 61 2.64 4.42 18.34
N THR A 62 2.46 3.21 17.82
CA THR A 62 1.47 2.89 16.80
C THR A 62 0.64 1.69 17.23
N ASP A 63 -0.57 1.96 17.72
CA ASP A 63 -1.48 0.92 18.18
C ASP A 63 -2.38 0.42 17.03
N LEU A 64 -2.20 -0.85 16.66
CA LEU A 64 -2.97 -1.50 15.59
C LEU A 64 -4.21 -2.26 16.08
N ARG A 65 -4.51 -2.29 17.38
CA ARG A 65 -5.64 -3.08 17.93
C ARG A 65 -7.00 -2.64 17.38
N LEU A 66 -7.12 -1.38 16.98
CA LEU A 66 -8.35 -0.82 16.42
C LEU A 66 -8.44 -0.98 14.89
N LEU A 67 -7.41 -1.52 14.23
CA LEU A 67 -7.42 -1.77 12.79
C LEU A 67 -8.54 -2.77 12.44
N PRO A 68 -9.48 -2.42 11.54
CA PRO A 68 -10.55 -3.32 11.12
C PRO A 68 -10.05 -4.27 10.03
N ALA A 69 -9.09 -5.14 10.34
CA ALA A 69 -8.42 -5.99 9.34
C ALA A 69 -9.39 -6.85 8.50
N SER A 70 -10.49 -7.31 9.11
CA SER A 70 -11.55 -8.08 8.46
C SER A 70 -12.33 -7.33 7.38
N ASP A 71 -12.32 -5.99 7.43
CA ASP A 71 -13.14 -5.14 6.56
C ASP A 71 -12.40 -4.79 5.25
N PHE A 72 -11.08 -5.03 5.21
CA PHE A 72 -10.28 -4.82 4.01
C PHE A 72 -10.59 -5.87 2.96
N LYS A 73 -10.82 -5.42 1.73
CA LYS A 73 -11.09 -6.27 0.57
C LYS A 73 -10.25 -5.82 -0.60
N ILE A 74 -9.89 -6.77 -1.45
CA ILE A 74 -9.31 -6.45 -2.77
C ILE A 74 -10.47 -6.05 -3.69
N PRO A 75 -10.42 -4.84 -4.29
CA PRO A 75 -11.44 -4.42 -5.25
C PRO A 75 -11.52 -5.39 -6.42
N GLN A 76 -12.73 -5.66 -6.89
CA GLN A 76 -12.94 -6.42 -8.13
C GLN A 76 -12.57 -5.57 -9.35
N ASP A 77 -12.33 -6.21 -10.48
CA ASP A 77 -12.13 -5.50 -11.75
C ASP A 77 -13.33 -4.58 -12.04
N GLY A 78 -13.04 -3.35 -12.48
CA GLY A 78 -14.07 -2.34 -12.75
C GLY A 78 -14.63 -1.61 -11.52
N ALA A 79 -14.29 -2.03 -10.29
CA ALA A 79 -14.77 -1.36 -9.06
C ALA A 79 -14.34 0.12 -8.92
N PHE A 80 -13.42 0.57 -9.77
CA PHE A 80 -12.93 1.94 -9.82
C PHE A 80 -13.73 2.86 -10.76
N GLU A 81 -14.60 2.31 -11.61
CA GLU A 81 -15.32 3.09 -12.63
C GLU A 81 -16.31 4.09 -12.01
N ASP A 82 -16.85 3.74 -10.83
CA ASP A 82 -17.76 4.59 -10.06
C ASP A 82 -17.04 5.61 -9.17
N LEU A 83 -15.70 5.64 -9.17
CA LEU A 83 -14.95 6.57 -8.32
C LEU A 83 -14.91 7.98 -8.94
N PRO A 84 -14.96 9.03 -8.11
CA PRO A 84 -14.84 10.39 -8.60
C PRO A 84 -13.47 10.62 -9.23
N VAL A 85 -13.44 11.50 -10.23
CA VAL A 85 -12.18 11.97 -10.85
C VAL A 85 -11.33 12.66 -9.79
N VAL A 86 -10.01 12.53 -9.91
CA VAL A 86 -9.06 13.20 -9.01
C VAL A 86 -9.27 14.72 -9.11
N PRO A 87 -9.49 15.42 -7.97
CA PRO A 87 -9.68 16.86 -8.00
C PRO A 87 -8.49 17.62 -8.61
N ASP A 88 -8.76 18.53 -9.55
CA ASP A 88 -7.73 19.27 -10.30
C ASP A 88 -6.74 20.02 -9.41
N TYR A 89 -7.18 20.51 -8.25
CA TYR A 89 -6.32 21.25 -7.33
C TYR A 89 -5.21 20.36 -6.73
N LEU A 90 -5.40 19.05 -6.63
CA LEU A 90 -4.38 18.09 -6.19
C LEU A 90 -3.35 17.79 -7.28
N LEU A 91 -3.68 18.09 -8.54
CA LEU A 91 -2.79 17.91 -9.69
C LEU A 91 -1.94 19.15 -9.96
N LYS A 92 -2.15 20.25 -9.21
CA LYS A 92 -1.34 21.46 -9.38
C LYS A 92 0.08 21.27 -8.85
N PRO A 93 1.09 21.91 -9.47
CA PRO A 93 2.44 21.95 -8.92
C PRO A 93 2.47 22.49 -7.49
N LEU A 94 3.15 21.77 -6.60
CA LEU A 94 3.40 22.24 -5.22
C LEU A 94 4.35 23.45 -5.22
N THR A 95 5.26 23.50 -6.18
CA THR A 95 6.22 24.59 -6.38
C THR A 95 6.37 24.90 -7.88
N GLY A 96 6.63 26.17 -8.19
CA GLY A 96 6.76 26.62 -9.58
C GLY A 96 5.44 26.67 -10.35
N ASN A 97 5.54 26.84 -11.67
CA ASN A 97 4.38 27.04 -12.54
C ASN A 97 3.96 25.76 -13.29
N GLN A 98 4.86 24.78 -13.45
CA GLN A 98 4.64 23.55 -14.22
C GLN A 98 5.39 22.36 -13.63
N HIS A 99 4.83 21.16 -13.78
CA HIS A 99 5.51 19.91 -13.46
C HIS A 99 6.48 19.53 -14.58
N GLY A 100 7.72 19.15 -14.23
CA GLY A 100 8.62 18.51 -15.20
C GLY A 100 8.12 17.13 -15.62
N GLY A 101 7.41 16.44 -14.74
CA GLY A 101 6.69 15.20 -15.01
C GLY A 101 5.81 14.81 -13.82
N GLN A 102 4.72 14.11 -14.09
CA GLN A 102 3.75 13.67 -13.10
C GLN A 102 3.28 12.25 -13.42
N ILE A 103 3.26 11.37 -12.41
CA ILE A 103 2.55 10.08 -12.49
C ILE A 103 1.45 10.09 -11.45
N THR A 104 0.21 9.92 -11.92
CA THR A 104 -0.96 9.77 -11.06
C THR A 104 -1.35 8.30 -11.04
N LEU A 105 -1.19 7.66 -9.89
CA LEU A 105 -1.60 6.26 -9.66
C LEU A 105 -3.07 6.23 -9.27
N LEU A 106 -3.88 5.58 -10.10
CA LEU A 106 -5.32 5.42 -9.94
C LEU A 106 -5.63 3.94 -9.71
N PRO A 107 -6.77 3.61 -9.06
CA PRO A 107 -7.17 2.22 -8.91
C PRO A 107 -7.32 1.48 -10.26
N GLY A 108 -7.70 2.18 -11.33
CA GLY A 108 -7.81 1.64 -12.69
C GLY A 108 -6.52 1.66 -13.53
N GLY A 109 -5.39 2.14 -13.00
CA GLY A 109 -4.14 2.24 -13.76
C GLY A 109 -3.33 3.48 -13.42
N SER A 110 -2.61 4.03 -14.39
CA SER A 110 -1.79 5.22 -14.18
C SER A 110 -1.91 6.20 -15.33
N GLN A 111 -1.93 7.48 -14.98
CA GLN A 111 -1.78 8.58 -15.93
C GLN A 111 -0.37 9.14 -15.80
N ILE A 112 0.30 9.33 -16.92
CA ILE A 112 1.70 9.79 -16.96
C ILE A 112 1.77 11.01 -17.85
N GLN A 113 2.33 12.09 -17.32
CA GLN A 113 2.65 13.30 -18.05
C GLN A 113 4.15 13.56 -17.89
N LEU A 114 4.84 13.88 -18.98
CA LEU A 114 6.25 14.25 -18.95
C LEU A 114 6.46 15.43 -19.89
N ASP A 115 7.25 16.42 -19.46
CA ASP A 115 7.61 17.55 -20.29
C ASP A 115 8.38 17.10 -21.55
N GLU A 116 7.99 17.61 -22.72
CA GLU A 116 8.58 17.21 -24.00
C GLU A 116 10.09 17.48 -24.08
N SER A 117 10.58 18.51 -23.39
CA SER A 117 12.01 18.82 -23.34
C SER A 117 12.81 17.72 -22.63
N LEU A 118 12.19 17.01 -21.68
CA LEU A 118 12.80 15.86 -21.00
C LEU A 118 12.69 14.59 -21.84
N VAL A 119 11.58 14.40 -22.55
CA VAL A 119 11.43 13.31 -23.53
C VAL A 119 12.54 13.38 -24.57
N LYS A 120 12.79 14.57 -25.14
CA LYS A 120 13.85 14.81 -26.13
C LYS A 120 15.26 14.56 -25.59
N LYS A 121 15.46 14.67 -24.27
CA LYS A 121 16.72 14.33 -23.59
C LYS A 121 16.86 12.84 -23.28
N GLY A 122 15.89 12.02 -23.66
CA GLY A 122 15.90 10.57 -23.44
C GLY A 122 15.46 10.14 -22.04
N VAL A 123 14.77 11.01 -21.29
CA VAL A 123 14.24 10.66 -19.97
C VAL A 123 13.09 9.66 -20.12
N VAL A 124 13.22 8.50 -19.46
CA VAL A 124 12.15 7.50 -19.35
C VAL A 124 11.45 7.70 -18.01
N PHE A 125 10.17 8.08 -18.06
CA PHE A 125 9.34 8.34 -16.88
C PHE A 125 8.00 7.62 -17.06
N THR A 126 7.81 6.50 -16.37
CA THR A 126 6.63 5.63 -16.55
C THR A 126 6.38 4.77 -15.31
N ASP A 127 5.17 4.22 -15.19
CA ASP A 127 4.84 3.23 -14.16
C ASP A 127 5.54 1.89 -14.40
N PHE A 128 5.63 1.08 -13.35
CA PHE A 128 6.33 -0.20 -13.38
C PHE A 128 5.71 -1.22 -14.34
N ARG A 129 4.37 -1.29 -14.43
CA ARG A 129 3.68 -2.27 -15.29
C ARG A 129 3.95 -1.97 -16.76
N THR A 130 3.94 -0.70 -17.14
CA THR A 130 4.34 -0.25 -18.49
C THR A 130 5.85 -0.46 -18.69
N ALA A 131 6.67 -0.20 -17.67
CA ALA A 131 8.11 -0.41 -17.75
C ALA A 131 8.48 -1.87 -18.08
N GLU A 132 7.87 -2.83 -17.37
CA GLU A 132 8.11 -4.26 -17.57
C GLU A 132 7.72 -4.75 -18.98
N LYS A 133 6.66 -4.18 -19.56
CA LYS A 133 6.16 -4.55 -20.89
C LYS A 133 6.96 -3.90 -22.01
N SER A 134 7.22 -2.60 -21.90
CA SER A 134 7.75 -1.77 -22.98
C SER A 134 9.27 -1.69 -22.97
N PHE A 135 9.92 -1.84 -21.80
CA PHE A 135 11.37 -1.70 -21.66
C PHE A 135 12.02 -3.00 -21.17
N ARG A 136 12.70 -3.68 -22.10
CA ARG A 136 13.43 -4.95 -21.86
C ARG A 136 14.54 -4.85 -20.80
N PHE A 137 14.94 -3.64 -20.39
CA PHE A 137 16.01 -3.39 -19.41
C PHE A 137 15.62 -3.80 -17.97
N ALA A 138 14.34 -3.67 -17.59
CA ALA A 138 13.87 -4.03 -16.25
C ALA A 138 13.97 -5.54 -15.94
N GLN A 139 14.00 -6.40 -16.96
CA GLN A 139 14.14 -7.85 -16.78
C GLN A 139 15.58 -8.30 -16.47
N LYS A 140 16.59 -7.47 -16.77
CA LYS A 140 18.00 -7.87 -16.67
C LYS A 140 18.64 -7.59 -15.30
N VAL A 141 18.03 -6.73 -14.48
CA VAL A 141 18.61 -6.30 -13.19
C VAL A 141 18.42 -7.36 -12.09
N ASN A 142 17.50 -8.32 -12.24
CA ASN A 142 17.10 -9.23 -11.17
C ASN A 142 17.95 -10.52 -11.05
N ARG A 143 19.17 -10.57 -11.62
CA ARG A 143 20.03 -11.78 -11.55
C ARG A 143 21.49 -11.58 -11.15
N SER A 144 21.96 -10.36 -10.88
CA SER A 144 23.42 -10.13 -10.82
C SER A 144 24.01 -9.67 -9.49
N ASN A 145 23.23 -9.29 -8.47
CA ASN A 145 23.78 -8.56 -7.30
C ASN A 145 23.59 -9.19 -5.91
N CYS A 146 23.41 -10.52 -5.82
CA CYS A 146 23.43 -11.24 -4.53
C CYS A 146 24.55 -12.30 -4.40
N GLN A 147 25.57 -12.28 -5.26
CA GLN A 147 26.79 -13.05 -5.04
C GLN A 147 28.02 -12.19 -5.23
N SER A 148 28.38 -11.46 -4.16
CA SER A 148 29.77 -11.19 -3.74
C SER A 148 29.81 -9.87 -2.95
N ARG A 149 29.82 -9.98 -1.62
CA ARG A 149 30.73 -9.24 -0.73
C ARG A 149 30.65 -9.85 0.67
#